data_AF-A0A8X6WCZ7-F1
#
_entry.id   AF-A0A8X6WCZ7-F1
#
_cell.length_a   1.000
_cell.length_b   1.000
_cell.length_c   1.000
_cell.angle_alpha   90.00
_cell.angle_beta   90.00
_cell.angle_gamma   90.00
#
_symmetry.space_group_name_H-M   'P 1'
#
loop_
_entity.id
_entity.type
_entity.pdbx_description
1 polymer ?
#
loop_
_entity_poly.entity_id
_entity_poly.type
_entity_poly.pdbx_seq_one_letter_code
_entity_poly.pdbx_strand_id
1 'polypeptide(L)'
;MVNVFKRGEFFEGSLVGTCVPSLFEDFDNKDKIIQHIKDVPLSRNAMKDRILKLAENVTDQQKKDINSAPFISLCLDESIDITKSARTAVFARYCVGNIIKEELIAICNIVVNNYKGHRYLYGIKKFAC
;
A
#
# COMPACT_ATOMS: atom_id res chain seq x y z
N MET A 1 11.99 4.64 8.82
CA MET A 1 11.74 3.18 8.90
C MET A 1 10.24 2.99 8.75
N VAL A 2 9.77 2.53 7.60
CA VAL A 2 8.35 2.16 7.43
C VAL A 2 8.10 1.03 8.42
N ASN A 3 7.11 1.16 9.30
CA ASN A 3 6.70 0.04 10.11
C ASN A 3 6.04 -0.96 9.15
N VAL A 4 6.87 -1.89 8.66
CA VAL A 4 6.41 -3.05 7.90
C VAL A 4 5.47 -3.79 8.83
N PHE A 5 4.17 -3.69 8.56
CA PHE A 5 3.14 -4.43 9.27
C PHE A 5 3.55 -5.90 9.32
N LYS A 6 3.96 -6.36 10.51
CA LYS A 6 4.16 -7.78 10.75
C LYS A 6 2.78 -8.40 10.90
N ARG A 7 2.55 -9.43 10.09
CA ARG A 7 1.45 -10.41 10.13
C ARG A 7 0.07 -9.90 9.69
N GLY A 8 -0.21 -10.18 8.41
CA GLY A 8 -1.55 -10.60 7.99
C GLY A 8 -1.90 -11.97 8.58
N GLU A 9 -2.14 -12.03 9.89
CA GLU A 9 -2.76 -13.16 10.55
C GLU A 9 -4.28 -13.02 10.41
N PHE A 10 -4.88 -13.59 9.38
CA PHE A 10 -6.30 -13.95 9.50
C PHE A 10 -6.65 -15.20 8.70
N PHE A 11 -5.99 -15.46 7.57
CA PHE A 11 -6.19 -16.71 6.81
C PHE A 11 -4.94 -17.60 6.73
N GLU A 12 -3.76 -17.06 6.36
CA GLU A 12 -2.55 -17.89 6.31
C GLU A 12 -2.01 -18.23 7.70
N GLY A 13 -1.90 -17.25 8.59
CA GLY A 13 -1.28 -17.45 9.90
C GLY A 13 -2.07 -18.38 10.82
N SER A 14 -3.40 -18.26 10.85
CA SER A 14 -4.25 -19.09 11.72
C SER A 14 -4.56 -20.46 11.12
N LEU A 15 -4.81 -20.54 9.81
CA LEU A 15 -5.15 -21.81 9.19
C LEU A 15 -3.90 -22.68 9.07
N VAL A 16 -2.83 -22.19 8.44
CA VAL A 16 -1.59 -22.96 8.24
C VAL A 16 -0.80 -23.11 9.53
N GLY A 17 -0.83 -22.10 10.42
CA GLY A 17 -0.07 -22.12 11.66
C GLY A 17 -0.80 -22.79 12.84
N THR A 18 -2.13 -22.85 12.84
CA THR A 18 -2.91 -23.31 14.01
C THR A 18 -3.85 -24.47 13.67
N CYS A 19 -4.61 -24.41 12.56
CA CYS A 19 -5.58 -25.46 12.23
C CYS A 19 -5.00 -26.66 11.46
N VAL A 20 -4.10 -26.42 10.50
CA VAL A 20 -3.56 -27.48 9.63
C VAL A 20 -2.73 -28.51 10.42
N PRO A 21 -1.84 -28.13 11.36
CA PRO A 21 -1.09 -29.11 12.15
C PRO A 21 -1.99 -30.03 12.97
N SER A 22 -3.05 -29.49 13.61
CA SER A 22 -4.01 -30.29 14.39
C SER A 22 -4.95 -31.11 13.52
N LEU A 23 -5.30 -30.64 12.31
CA LEU A 23 -6.24 -31.32 11.42
C LEU A 23 -5.64 -32.59 10.80
N PHE A 24 -4.32 -32.62 10.60
CA PHE A 24 -3.60 -33.74 10.00
C PHE A 24 -2.70 -34.48 11.00
N GLU A 25 -2.86 -34.26 12.30
CA GLU A 25 -1.95 -34.76 13.33
C GLU A 25 -1.81 -36.30 13.32
N ASP A 26 -2.93 -36.99 13.09
CA ASP A 26 -3.05 -38.45 13.07
C ASP A 26 -2.62 -39.11 11.74
N PHE A 27 -2.19 -38.32 10.75
CA PHE A 27 -1.80 -38.83 9.44
C PHE A 27 -0.29 -39.09 9.37
N ASP A 28 0.10 -40.29 8.92
CA ASP A 28 1.51 -40.67 8.73
C ASP A 28 2.27 -39.75 7.76
N ASN A 29 1.56 -39.11 6.82
CA ASN A 29 2.11 -38.20 5.81
C ASN A 29 1.88 -36.71 6.11
N LYS A 30 1.56 -36.35 7.36
CA LYS A 30 1.22 -34.97 7.76
C LYS A 30 2.18 -33.89 7.29
N ASP A 31 3.49 -34.14 7.39
CA ASP A 31 4.49 -33.14 6.99
C ASP A 31 4.45 -32.85 5.50
N LYS A 32 4.19 -33.88 4.67
CA LYS A 32 4.02 -33.73 3.22
C LYS A 32 2.73 -32.96 2.89
N ILE A 33 1.65 -33.23 3.61
CA ILE A 33 0.36 -32.51 3.44
C ILE A 33 0.52 -31.04 3.82
N ILE A 34 1.10 -30.75 4.99
CA ILE A 34 1.39 -29.39 5.45
C ILE A 34 2.25 -28.65 4.44
N GLN A 35 3.31 -29.30 3.94
CA GLN A 35 4.20 -28.70 2.95
C GLN A 35 3.45 -28.38 1.66
N HIS A 36 2.65 -29.31 1.14
CA HIS A 36 1.83 -29.03 -0.04
C HIS A 36 0.87 -27.87 0.14
N ILE A 37 0.21 -27.76 1.31
CA ILE A 37 -0.69 -26.63 1.61
C ILE A 37 0.09 -25.31 1.64
N LYS A 38 1.31 -25.28 2.19
CA LYS A 38 2.19 -24.11 2.17
C LYS A 38 2.64 -23.74 0.76
N ASP A 39 2.79 -24.74 -0.11
CA ASP A 39 3.18 -24.55 -1.50
C ASP A 39 2.00 -24.12 -2.39
N VAL A 40 0.74 -24.23 -1.90
CA VAL A 40 -0.44 -23.74 -2.64
C VAL A 40 -0.37 -22.22 -2.75
N PRO A 41 -0.34 -21.65 -3.97
CA PRO A 41 -0.33 -20.21 -4.15
C PRO A 41 -1.65 -19.61 -3.68
N LEU A 42 -1.56 -18.42 -3.09
CA LEU A 42 -2.74 -17.66 -2.70
C LEU A 42 -3.60 -17.31 -3.91
N SER A 43 -4.92 -17.34 -3.71
CA SER A 43 -5.86 -16.89 -4.72
C SER A 43 -5.67 -15.41 -5.03
N ARG A 44 -6.09 -14.99 -6.23
CA ARG A 44 -6.07 -13.58 -6.64
C ARG A 44 -6.79 -12.68 -5.63
N ASN A 45 -7.90 -13.14 -5.06
CA ASN A 45 -8.68 -12.37 -4.09
C ASN A 45 -7.92 -12.23 -2.77
N ALA A 46 -7.34 -13.31 -2.25
CA ALA A 46 -6.54 -13.26 -1.03
C ALA A 46 -5.32 -12.33 -1.17
N MET A 47 -4.64 -12.38 -2.32
CA MET A 47 -3.54 -11.47 -2.64
C MET A 47 -4.02 -10.02 -2.73
N LYS A 48 -5.13 -9.76 -3.43
CA LYS A 48 -5.72 -8.42 -3.53
C LYS A 48 -6.06 -7.84 -2.16
N ASP A 49 -6.77 -8.61 -1.33
CA ASP A 49 -7.18 -8.16 0.00
C ASP A 49 -5.98 -7.87 0.89
N ARG A 50 -4.93 -8.71 0.79
CA ARG A 50 -3.66 -8.48 1.49
C ARG A 50 -2.97 -7.20 1.02
N ILE A 51 -2.90 -6.96 -0.29
CA ILE A 51 -2.31 -5.72 -0.85
C ILE A 51 -3.10 -4.50 -0.38
N LEU A 52 -4.44 -4.56 -0.39
CA LEU A 52 -5.29 -3.44 0.04
C LEU A 52 -5.07 -3.11 1.53
N LYS A 53 -5.02 -4.11 2.40
CA LYS A 53 -4.74 -3.91 3.84
C LYS A 53 -3.36 -3.31 4.08
N LEU A 54 -2.35 -3.76 3.34
CA LEU A 54 -1.00 -3.20 3.43
C LEU A 54 -0.98 -1.75 2.92
N ALA A 55 -1.65 -1.46 1.81
CA ALA A 55 -1.76 -0.11 1.27
C ALA A 55 -2.50 0.83 2.23
N GLU A 56 -3.59 0.39 2.86
CA GLU A 56 -4.33 1.16 3.87
C GLU A 56 -3.43 1.51 5.06
N ASN A 57 -2.70 0.53 5.60
CA ASN A 57 -1.80 0.76 6.73
C ASN A 57 -0.68 1.75 6.37
N VAL A 58 -0.02 1.56 5.22
CA VAL A 58 0.99 2.51 4.73
C VAL A 58 0.38 3.90 4.60
N THR A 59 -0.80 4.01 3.99
CA THR A 59 -1.50 5.31 3.83
C THR A 59 -1.79 5.97 5.17
N ASP A 60 -2.21 5.23 6.18
CA ASP A 60 -2.50 5.76 7.51
C ASP A 60 -1.24 6.24 8.24
N GLN A 61 -0.11 5.53 8.10
CA GLN A 61 1.17 5.97 8.64
C GLN A 61 1.65 7.24 7.94
N GLN A 62 1.58 7.29 6.61
CA GLN A 62 1.97 8.45 5.83
C GLN A 62 1.15 9.69 6.22
N LYS A 63 -0.18 9.54 6.33
CA LYS A 63 -1.05 10.64 6.76
C LYS A 63 -0.69 11.18 8.14
N LYS A 64 -0.45 10.28 9.11
CA LYS A 64 -0.03 10.68 10.47
C LYS A 64 1.26 11.48 10.45
N ASP A 65 2.27 10.98 9.74
CA ASP A 65 3.58 11.61 9.70
C ASP A 65 3.51 12.96 8.97
N ILE A 66 2.84 13.03 7.81
CA ILE A 66 2.64 14.26 7.04
C ILE A 66 1.89 15.31 7.87
N ASN A 67 0.81 14.93 8.54
CA ASN A 67 0.02 15.85 9.36
C ASN A 67 0.79 16.35 10.60
N SER A 68 1.79 15.60 11.06
CA SER A 68 2.67 16.00 12.16
C SER A 68 3.86 16.86 11.71
N ALA A 69 4.16 16.88 10.41
CA ALA A 69 5.33 17.57 9.88
C ALA A 69 5.09 19.09 9.83
N PRO A 70 6.02 19.91 10.37
CA PRO A 70 5.86 21.37 10.36
C PRO A 70 5.99 21.97 8.95
N PHE A 71 6.74 21.30 8.08
CA PHE A 71 7.00 21.74 6.70
C PHE A 71 6.97 20.54 5.76
N ILE A 72 6.36 20.74 4.59
CA ILE A 72 6.26 19.74 3.53
C ILE A 72 6.62 20.41 2.21
N SER A 73 7.39 19.72 1.38
CA SER A 73 7.62 20.06 -0.03
C SER A 73 6.87 19.06 -0.90
N LEU A 74 6.24 19.54 -1.97
CA LEU A 74 5.53 18.69 -2.94
C LEU A 74 6.26 18.70 -4.28
N CYS A 75 6.41 17.52 -4.89
CA CYS A 75 6.87 17.35 -6.26
C CYS A 75 5.73 16.75 -7.08
N LEU A 76 5.43 17.36 -8.23
CA LEU A 76 4.40 16.92 -9.16
C LEU A 76 5.09 16.47 -10.45
N ASP A 77 4.95 15.20 -10.77
CA ASP A 77 5.49 14.61 -12.00
C ASP A 77 4.34 14.19 -12.93
N GLU A 78 4.24 14.83 -14.09
CA GLU A 78 3.19 14.57 -15.07
C GLU A 78 3.73 13.66 -16.19
N SER A 79 3.08 12.53 -16.39
CA SER A 79 3.34 11.61 -17.51
C SER A 79 2.11 11.50 -18.40
N ILE A 80 2.32 11.38 -19.71
CA ILE A 80 1.25 11.21 -20.68
C ILE A 80 1.40 9.81 -21.28
N ASP A 81 0.35 8.99 -21.18
CA ASP A 81 0.35 7.67 -21.79
C ASP A 81 0.02 7.73 -23.30
N ILE A 82 0.22 6.60 -24.00
CA ILE A 82 -0.04 6.49 -25.44
C ILE A 82 -1.51 6.77 -25.82
N THR A 83 -2.43 6.70 -24.86
CA THR A 83 -3.85 7.05 -25.05
C THR A 83 -4.12 8.54 -24.88
N LYS A 84 -3.06 9.34 -24.75
CA LYS A 84 -3.06 10.77 -24.41
C LYS A 84 -3.63 11.06 -23.03
N SER A 85 -3.76 10.08 -22.15
CA SER A 85 -4.21 10.32 -20.79
C SER A 85 -3.04 10.82 -19.94
N ALA A 86 -3.17 12.02 -19.39
CA ALA A 86 -2.19 12.57 -18.47
C ALA A 86 -2.45 12.03 -17.05
N ARG A 87 -1.38 11.53 -16.40
CA ARG A 87 -1.38 11.14 -14.98
C ARG A 87 -0.31 11.93 -14.26
N THR A 88 -0.66 12.50 -13.12
CA THR A 88 0.27 13.22 -12.24
C THR A 88 0.53 12.41 -10.99
N ALA A 89 1.79 12.05 -10.77
CA ALA A 89 2.28 11.53 -9.51
C ALA A 89 2.61 12.70 -8.57
N VAL A 90 2.15 12.61 -7.32
CA VAL A 90 2.38 13.60 -6.27
C VAL A 90 3.26 12.98 -5.22
N PHE A 91 4.47 13.50 -5.08
CA PHE A 91 5.40 13.11 -4.01
C PHE A 91 5.43 14.18 -2.93
N ALA A 92 5.46 13.75 -1.68
CA ALA A 92 5.67 14.62 -0.53
C ALA A 92 7.03 14.33 0.09
N ARG A 93 7.79 15.39 0.34
CA ARG A 93 9.04 15.36 1.11
C ARG A 93 8.85 16.12 2.41
N TYR A 94 9.08 15.47 3.54
CA TYR A 94 8.79 16.02 4.87
C TYR A 94 9.72 15.42 5.94
N CYS A 95 9.80 16.07 7.11
CA CYS A 95 10.67 15.62 8.20
C CYS A 95 9.89 14.84 9.26
N VAL A 96 10.43 13.69 9.68
CA VAL A 96 9.97 12.92 10.84
C VAL A 96 11.12 12.81 11.83
N GLY A 97 11.10 13.64 12.88
CA GLY A 97 12.28 13.85 13.72
C GLY A 97 13.44 14.39 12.88
N ASN A 98 14.57 13.67 12.89
CA ASN A 98 15.78 14.04 12.14
C ASN A 98 15.89 13.33 10.78
N ILE A 99 14.83 12.64 10.33
CA ILE A 99 14.83 11.88 9.08
C ILE A 99 13.95 12.61 8.06
N ILE A 100 14.51 12.89 6.89
CA ILE A 100 13.74 13.35 5.74
C ILE A 100 13.15 12.11 5.05
N LYS A 101 11.83 12.09 4.88
CA LYS A 101 11.11 11.11 4.08
C LYS A 101 10.69 11.73 2.75
N GLU A 102 10.68 10.92 1.70
CA GLU A 102 10.11 11.26 0.40
C GLU A 102 9.25 10.09 -0.07
N GLU A 103 7.96 10.35 -0.29
CA GLU A 103 6.98 9.31 -0.53
C GLU A 103 5.93 9.74 -1.55
N LEU A 104 5.45 8.79 -2.36
CA LEU A 104 4.32 8.98 -3.25
C LEU A 104 3.02 9.00 -2.44
N ILE A 105 2.28 10.10 -2.51
CA ILE A 105 1.03 10.29 -1.74
C ILE A 105 -0.22 10.20 -2.61
N ALA A 106 -0.10 10.44 -3.92
CA ALA A 106 -1.23 10.40 -4.84
C ALA A 106 -0.81 10.12 -6.28
N ILE A 107 -1.71 9.46 -7.02
CA ILE A 107 -1.70 9.45 -8.49
C ILE A 107 -3.04 10.01 -8.93
N CYS A 108 -3.02 11.11 -9.67
CA CYS A 108 -4.21 11.82 -10.14
C CYS A 108 -4.33 11.72 -11.66
N ASN A 109 -5.51 11.40 -12.18
CA ASN A 109 -5.78 11.53 -13.61
C ASN A 109 -6.08 13.00 -13.93
N ILE A 110 -5.38 13.56 -14.92
CA ILE A 110 -5.69 14.87 -15.48
C ILE A 110 -6.45 14.64 -16.78
N VAL A 111 -7.67 15.18 -16.84
CA VAL A 111 -8.43 15.21 -18.09
C VAL A 111 -7.81 16.28 -19.00
N VAL A 112 -7.22 15.81 -20.11
CA VAL A 112 -6.45 16.50 -21.16
C VAL A 112 -7.07 17.81 -21.69
N ASN A 113 -8.35 18.06 -21.45
CA ASN A 113 -9.03 19.26 -21.94
C ASN A 113 -8.92 20.48 -21.01
N ASN A 114 -8.17 20.42 -19.91
CA ASN A 114 -8.18 21.46 -18.87
C ASN A 114 -6.80 21.74 -18.22
N TYR A 115 -5.81 22.14 -19.02
CA TYR A 115 -4.46 22.58 -18.57
C TYR A 115 -4.48 23.94 -17.84
N LYS A 116 -5.24 24.09 -16.74
CA LYS A 116 -5.20 25.31 -15.92
C LYS A 116 -4.55 24.99 -14.57
N GLY A 117 -3.45 25.68 -14.26
CA GLY A 117 -2.64 25.54 -13.04
C GLY A 117 -3.44 25.55 -11.72
N HIS A 118 -4.62 26.16 -11.71
CA HIS A 118 -5.54 26.23 -10.58
C HIS A 118 -6.06 24.87 -10.09
N ARG A 119 -6.04 23.81 -10.91
CA ARG A 119 -6.57 22.48 -10.51
C ARG A 119 -5.56 21.54 -9.84
N TYR A 120 -4.26 21.75 -10.02
CA TYR A 120 -3.24 21.06 -9.22
C TYR A 120 -3.45 21.31 -7.71
N LEU A 121 -3.86 22.54 -7.36
CA LEU A 121 -4.20 22.94 -6.00
C LEU A 121 -5.45 22.22 -5.45
N TYR A 122 -6.40 21.83 -6.30
CA TYR A 122 -7.58 21.06 -5.86
C TYR A 122 -7.24 19.61 -5.51
N GLY A 123 -6.32 19.00 -6.27
CA GLY A 123 -5.76 17.69 -5.93
C GLY A 123 -5.03 17.75 -4.58
N ILE A 124 -4.19 18.78 -4.40
CA ILE A 124 -3.44 19.00 -3.15
C ILE A 124 -4.37 19.31 -1.96
N LYS A 125 -5.41 20.13 -2.14
CA LYS A 125 -6.40 20.44 -1.08
C LYS A 125 -7.13 19.21 -0.55
N LYS A 126 -7.27 18.15 -1.36
CA LYS A 126 -7.91 16.89 -0.95
C LYS A 126 -7.02 16.03 -0.05
N PHE A 127 -5.72 16.33 0.04
CA PHE A 127 -4.77 15.65 0.92
C PHE A 127 -4.45 16.45 2.19
N ALA A 128 -4.69 17.77 2.19
CA ALA A 128 -4.35 18.67 3.30
C ALA A 128 -5.53 18.99 4.26
N CYS A 129 -6.71 18.40 4.04
CA CYS A 129 -7.91 18.54 4.89
C CYS A 129 -8.45 17.17 5.29
#